data_AF-A0A2D6TN56-F1
#
_entry.id   AF-A0A2D6TN56-F1
#
_cell.length_a   1.000
_cell.length_b   1.000
_cell.length_c   1.000
_cell.angle_alpha   90.00
_cell.angle_beta   90.00
_cell.angle_gamma   90.00
#
_symmetry.space_group_name_H-M   'P 1'
#
loop_
_entity.id
_entity.type
_entity.pdbx_description
1 polymer ?
#
loop_
_entity_poly.entity_id
_entity_poly.type
_entity_poly.pdbx_seq_one_letter_code
_entity_poly.pdbx_strand_id
1 'polypeptide(L)'
;MAIYKTLLTYRIPDERHGQADVLGKTSTIQYEGPEKLILWLTKDENNCFEKANRLEDVWDADDMTERPIPGHCYQVELDAKAGDKECIIAGLIGPSTEDSNPFGYLKRYEIKVGPDDMPNSFVTDPTSPFEVYSKADLNEDLYDPDTKQFKNLVYKEACVEVTDDKVRLRRNNILEATDHKVAADDVPADIRKSWEEYRQKLRDYPATWKDVPNELIPWIKSPEEDHPHKGHPPYSIKTDPTIVSIEDRTPEDKKAIEQMWPIAGVDENAP
;
A
#
# COMPACT_ATOMS: atom_id res chain seq x y z
N MET A 1 24.63 14.86 -4.82
CA MET A 1 23.65 13.81 -5.10
C MET A 1 23.44 13.68 -6.60
N ALA A 2 24.10 12.70 -7.21
CA ALA A 2 23.84 12.29 -8.58
C ALA A 2 22.57 11.42 -8.60
N ILE A 3 21.52 11.89 -9.27
CA ILE A 3 20.29 11.11 -9.48
C ILE A 3 20.51 10.20 -10.69
N TYR A 4 20.42 8.90 -10.47
CA TYR A 4 20.36 7.90 -11.53
C TYR A 4 18.91 7.76 -12.00
N LYS A 5 18.73 7.84 -13.33
CA LYS A 5 17.43 7.67 -13.99
C LYS A 5 17.48 6.51 -14.96
N THR A 6 16.59 5.55 -14.80
CA THR A 6 16.44 4.43 -15.74
C THR A 6 15.01 3.92 -15.78
N LEU A 7 14.57 3.45 -16.95
CA LEU A 7 13.29 2.78 -17.12
C LEU A 7 13.49 1.29 -16.86
N LEU A 8 12.87 0.78 -15.81
CA LEU A 8 12.91 -0.63 -15.45
C LEU A 8 11.76 -1.38 -16.11
N THR A 9 12.01 -2.62 -16.51
CA THR A 9 10.97 -3.58 -16.89
C THR A 9 11.08 -4.78 -15.96
N TYR A 10 9.99 -5.15 -15.29
CA TYR A 10 10.00 -6.22 -14.30
C TYR A 10 8.78 -7.12 -14.45
N ARG A 11 8.94 -8.35 -14.00
CA ARG A 11 7.84 -9.33 -13.99
C ARG A 11 6.84 -8.99 -12.90
N ILE A 12 5.58 -9.28 -13.17
CA ILE A 12 4.49 -9.18 -12.22
C ILE A 12 3.78 -10.54 -12.17
N PRO A 13 3.14 -10.90 -11.04
CA PRO A 13 2.41 -12.15 -10.96
C PRO A 13 1.21 -12.16 -11.91
N ASP A 14 0.73 -13.36 -12.20
CA ASP A 14 -0.42 -13.59 -13.09
C ASP A 14 -1.72 -13.03 -12.49
N GLU A 15 -1.81 -12.97 -11.16
CA GLU A 15 -2.95 -12.47 -10.39
C GLU A 15 -2.44 -11.61 -9.21
N ARG A 16 -3.27 -10.68 -8.75
CA ARG A 16 -2.94 -9.82 -7.60
C ARG A 16 -2.65 -10.67 -6.36
N HIS A 17 -1.50 -10.45 -5.72
CA HIS A 17 -1.00 -11.24 -4.58
C HIS A 17 -0.73 -12.72 -4.89
N GLY A 18 -0.77 -13.12 -6.16
CA GLY A 18 -0.35 -14.43 -6.63
C GLY A 18 1.18 -14.61 -6.59
N GLN A 19 1.62 -15.87 -6.65
CA GLN A 19 3.04 -16.24 -6.61
C GLN A 19 3.55 -16.84 -7.93
N ALA A 20 2.67 -16.96 -8.94
CA ALA A 20 3.00 -17.47 -10.27
C ALA A 20 3.13 -16.33 -11.28
N ASP A 21 4.07 -16.43 -12.21
CA ASP A 21 4.32 -15.50 -13.32
C ASP A 21 4.35 -16.22 -14.67
N VAL A 22 3.60 -17.31 -14.81
CA VAL A 22 3.69 -18.22 -15.97
C VAL A 22 3.14 -17.60 -17.25
N LEU A 23 2.29 -16.58 -17.16
CA LEU A 23 1.81 -15.82 -18.30
C LEU A 23 2.83 -14.79 -18.80
N GLY A 24 3.96 -14.61 -18.10
CA GLY A 24 5.03 -13.72 -18.50
C GLY A 24 4.63 -12.24 -18.50
N LYS A 25 3.68 -11.86 -17.65
CA LYS A 25 3.25 -10.46 -17.53
C LYS A 25 4.40 -9.59 -17.02
N THR A 26 4.50 -8.37 -17.54
CA THR A 26 5.52 -7.39 -17.14
C THR A 26 4.92 -6.01 -16.98
N SER A 27 5.48 -5.22 -16.08
CA SER A 27 5.23 -3.78 -15.94
C SER A 27 6.53 -2.99 -16.11
N THR A 28 6.39 -1.67 -16.22
CA THR A 28 7.50 -0.73 -16.36
C THR A 28 7.40 0.38 -15.33
N ILE A 29 8.53 0.84 -14.80
CA ILE A 29 8.55 2.00 -13.89
C ILE A 29 9.83 2.80 -14.09
N GLN A 30 9.73 4.12 -13.96
CA GLN A 30 10.89 5.00 -13.95
C GLN A 30 11.51 5.00 -12.55
N TYR A 31 12.77 4.59 -12.46
CA TYR A 31 13.60 4.84 -11.28
C TYR A 31 14.21 6.24 -11.39
N GLU A 32 14.09 7.04 -10.34
CA GLU A 32 14.76 8.33 -10.16
C GLU A 32 15.29 8.45 -8.73
N GLY A 33 16.45 7.86 -8.46
CA GLY A 33 17.02 7.80 -7.11
C GLY A 33 18.55 7.79 -7.10
N PRO A 34 19.16 7.57 -5.93
CA PRO A 34 20.61 7.46 -5.79
C PRO A 34 21.18 6.34 -6.67
N GLU A 35 22.33 6.59 -7.31
CA GLU A 35 23.05 5.52 -8.02
C GLU A 35 23.52 4.43 -7.06
N LYS A 36 23.98 4.83 -5.88
CA LYS A 36 24.55 3.95 -4.87
C LYS A 36 23.90 4.21 -3.53
N LEU A 37 23.49 3.14 -2.88
CA LEU A 37 23.02 3.16 -1.50
C LEU A 37 24.04 2.50 -0.59
N ILE A 38 24.20 3.07 0.60
CA ILE A 38 24.94 2.45 1.68
C ILE A 38 23.95 1.83 2.64
N LEU A 39 24.08 0.53 2.83
CA LEU A 39 23.23 -0.27 3.71
C LEU A 39 24.01 -0.61 4.98
N TRP A 40 23.37 -0.43 6.13
CA TRP A 40 23.87 -0.93 7.40
C TRP A 40 23.08 -2.19 7.77
N LEU A 41 23.81 -3.31 7.89
CA LEU A 41 23.25 -4.63 8.16
C LEU A 41 23.77 -5.16 9.51
N THR A 42 22.93 -5.85 10.27
CA THR A 42 23.31 -6.47 11.56
C THR A 42 24.27 -7.65 11.37
N LYS A 43 25.30 -7.75 12.24
CA LYS A 43 26.35 -8.78 12.14
C LYS A 43 25.93 -10.17 12.63
N ASP A 44 25.06 -10.28 13.65
CA ASP A 44 24.88 -11.54 14.35
C ASP A 44 23.59 -11.60 15.21
N GLU A 45 23.10 -12.81 15.46
CA GLU A 45 21.82 -13.15 16.13
C GLU A 45 21.87 -13.04 17.67
N ASN A 46 23.06 -12.75 18.23
CA ASN A 46 23.37 -12.92 19.65
C ASN A 46 22.81 -11.82 20.57
N ASN A 47 22.10 -10.84 20.04
CA ASN A 47 21.25 -9.95 20.83
C ASN A 47 19.81 -10.31 20.48
N CYS A 48 19.09 -10.85 21.46
CA CYS A 48 17.82 -11.59 21.43
C CYS A 48 16.60 -10.92 20.75
N PHE A 49 16.79 -9.87 19.95
CA PHE A 49 15.77 -9.15 19.18
C PHE A 49 16.16 -8.88 17.71
N GLU A 50 17.38 -9.22 17.28
CA GLU A 50 17.89 -8.91 15.94
C GLU A 50 18.40 -10.19 15.25
N LYS A 51 17.89 -10.48 14.05
CA LYS A 51 18.46 -11.51 13.17
C LYS A 51 19.72 -10.96 12.50
N ALA A 52 20.66 -11.83 12.11
CA ALA A 52 21.78 -11.44 11.26
C ALA A 52 21.29 -10.90 9.89
N ASN A 53 22.10 -10.05 9.26
CA ASN A 53 21.85 -9.47 7.93
C ASN A 53 20.53 -8.70 7.80
N ARG A 54 19.98 -8.23 8.93
CA ARG A 54 18.79 -7.38 8.95
C ARG A 54 19.16 -5.97 8.55
N LEU A 55 18.31 -5.34 7.72
CA LEU A 55 18.46 -3.96 7.32
C LEU A 55 18.14 -3.01 8.49
N GLU A 56 19.17 -2.31 8.99
CA GLU A 56 19.03 -1.31 10.06
C GLU A 56 18.86 0.10 9.50
N ASP A 57 19.63 0.45 8.47
CA ASP A 57 19.58 1.79 7.88
C ASP A 57 20.02 1.81 6.41
N VAL A 58 19.52 2.81 5.68
CA VAL A 58 19.79 3.03 4.25
C VAL A 58 20.13 4.49 4.01
N TRP A 59 21.27 4.72 3.37
CA TRP A 59 21.76 6.06 3.05
C TRP A 59 22.02 6.19 1.56
N ASP A 60 21.81 7.38 1.02
CA ASP A 60 22.47 7.75 -0.23
C ASP A 60 23.98 7.83 0.02
N ALA A 61 24.78 7.16 -0.82
CA ALA A 61 26.24 7.21 -0.71
C ALA A 61 26.81 8.63 -0.83
N ASP A 62 26.17 9.52 -1.59
CA ASP A 62 26.58 10.91 -1.76
C ASP A 62 26.22 11.80 -0.55
N ASP A 63 25.26 11.38 0.29
CA ASP A 63 24.76 12.15 1.45
C ASP A 63 25.17 11.51 2.79
N MET A 64 25.85 10.37 2.76
CA MET A 64 26.33 9.71 3.97
C MET A 64 27.44 10.55 4.62
N THR A 65 27.06 11.28 5.67
CA THR A 65 28.02 11.96 6.56
C THR A 65 28.92 10.92 7.26
N GLU A 66 30.17 11.28 7.60
CA GLU A 66 31.15 10.43 8.33
C GLU A 66 30.67 10.03 9.75
N ARG A 67 29.61 9.22 9.82
CA ARG A 67 29.06 8.69 11.06
C ARG A 67 29.74 7.37 11.37
N PRO A 68 30.18 7.17 12.63
CA PRO A 68 30.68 5.86 13.03
C PRO A 68 29.55 4.84 12.90
N ILE A 69 29.84 3.74 12.21
CA ILE A 69 28.92 2.61 12.08
C ILE A 69 28.74 1.98 13.48
N PRO A 70 27.51 1.67 13.92
CA PRO A 70 27.28 0.95 15.16
C PRO A 70 28.08 -0.36 15.21
N GLY A 71 28.64 -0.70 16.38
CA GLY A 71 29.54 -1.86 16.51
C GLY A 71 28.91 -3.20 16.10
N HIS A 72 27.59 -3.33 16.21
CA HIS A 72 26.81 -4.50 15.81
C HIS A 72 26.45 -4.53 14.32
N CYS A 73 26.75 -3.47 13.55
CA CYS A 73 26.48 -3.40 12.11
C CYS A 73 27.76 -3.53 11.27
N TYR A 74 27.59 -3.98 10.03
CA TYR A 74 28.55 -3.87 8.95
C TYR A 74 27.92 -3.13 7.77
N GLN A 75 28.76 -2.62 6.87
CA GLN A 75 28.35 -1.80 5.74
C GLN A 75 28.41 -2.60 4.43
N VAL A 76 27.39 -2.43 3.59
CA VAL A 76 27.34 -2.95 2.21
C VAL A 76 26.95 -1.82 1.27
N GLU A 77 27.54 -1.81 0.08
CA GLU A 77 27.16 -0.91 -1.01
C GLU A 77 26.19 -1.62 -1.96
N LEU A 78 25.04 -1.01 -2.24
CA LEU A 78 24.09 -1.43 -3.26
C LEU A 78 24.19 -0.48 -4.45
N ASP A 79 24.61 -1.01 -5.59
CA ASP A 79 24.70 -0.27 -6.85
C ASP A 79 23.43 -0.51 -7.69
N ALA A 80 22.62 0.53 -7.85
CA ALA A 80 21.38 0.47 -8.64
C ALA A 80 21.62 0.21 -10.13
N LYS A 81 22.85 0.39 -10.64
CA LYS A 81 23.24 0.06 -12.02
C LYS A 81 23.68 -1.39 -12.21
N ALA A 82 23.84 -2.16 -11.13
CA ALA A 82 24.31 -3.54 -11.23
C ALA A 82 23.32 -4.45 -11.98
N GLY A 83 22.03 -4.13 -11.94
CA GLY A 83 20.98 -4.84 -12.66
C GLY A 83 19.57 -4.37 -12.27
N ASP A 84 18.56 -4.84 -13.00
CA ASP A 84 17.16 -4.47 -12.74
C ASP A 84 16.72 -4.86 -11.32
N LYS A 85 17.16 -6.03 -10.82
CA LYS A 85 16.86 -6.49 -9.46
C LYS A 85 17.43 -5.52 -8.42
N GLU A 86 18.71 -5.17 -8.52
CA GLU A 86 19.38 -4.24 -7.62
C GLU A 86 18.75 -2.85 -7.68
N CYS A 87 18.36 -2.39 -8.87
CA CYS A 87 17.63 -1.13 -9.05
C CYS A 87 16.25 -1.18 -8.37
N ILE A 88 15.52 -2.30 -8.48
CA ILE A 88 14.24 -2.48 -7.80
C ILE A 88 14.40 -2.47 -6.29
N ILE A 89 15.38 -3.20 -5.75
CA ILE A 89 15.70 -3.18 -4.31
C ILE A 89 15.99 -1.75 -3.88
N ALA A 90 16.87 -1.04 -4.61
CA ALA A 90 17.23 0.33 -4.32
C ALA A 90 16.02 1.27 -4.31
N GLY A 91 15.04 1.07 -5.19
CA GLY A 91 13.82 1.89 -5.19
C GLY A 91 12.83 1.54 -4.08
N LEU A 92 12.80 0.30 -3.60
CA LEU A 92 11.92 -0.13 -2.51
C LEU A 92 12.43 0.31 -1.13
N ILE A 93 13.74 0.26 -0.90
CA ILE A 93 14.37 0.54 0.41
C ILE A 93 15.06 1.89 0.47
N GLY A 94 15.27 2.54 -0.68
CA GLY A 94 15.95 3.82 -0.77
C GLY A 94 15.29 4.93 0.05
N PRO A 95 16.04 5.99 0.37
CA PRO A 95 15.53 7.12 1.12
C PRO A 95 14.33 7.75 0.38
N SER A 96 13.24 7.96 1.11
CA SER A 96 12.04 8.64 0.64
C SER A 96 11.70 9.80 1.57
N THR A 97 11.35 10.95 1.00
CA THR A 97 10.80 12.11 1.72
C THR A 97 9.31 12.24 1.42
N GLU A 98 8.64 13.21 2.05
CA GLU A 98 7.24 13.54 1.77
C GLU A 98 7.02 13.86 0.27
N ASP A 99 8.03 14.45 -0.38
CA ASP A 99 7.93 14.95 -1.75
C ASP A 99 8.65 14.06 -2.79
N SER A 100 9.38 13.03 -2.36
CA SER A 100 10.24 12.26 -3.26
C SER A 100 10.39 10.81 -2.83
N ASN A 101 10.16 9.90 -3.78
CA ASN A 101 10.45 8.48 -3.67
C ASN A 101 11.15 8.07 -4.98
N PRO A 102 12.10 7.12 -4.96
CA PRO A 102 12.76 6.66 -6.18
C PRO A 102 11.82 6.15 -7.29
N PHE A 103 10.60 5.74 -6.96
CA PHE A 103 9.56 5.34 -7.91
C PHE A 103 8.43 6.36 -8.07
N GLY A 104 8.59 7.56 -7.51
CA GLY A 104 7.56 8.58 -7.47
C GLY A 104 6.39 8.24 -6.55
N TYR A 105 5.29 8.99 -6.69
CA TYR A 105 4.09 8.76 -5.91
C TYR A 105 3.38 7.49 -6.33
N LEU A 106 2.98 6.71 -5.33
CA LEU A 106 2.22 5.50 -5.53
C LEU A 106 0.78 5.85 -5.94
N LYS A 107 0.46 5.64 -7.22
CA LYS A 107 -0.89 5.88 -7.75
C LYS A 107 -1.93 4.99 -7.06
N ARG A 108 -3.14 5.52 -6.92
CA ARG A 108 -4.32 4.81 -6.43
C ARG A 108 -5.47 5.02 -7.41
N TYR A 109 -6.14 3.95 -7.77
CA TYR A 109 -7.25 3.95 -8.70
C TYR A 109 -8.57 3.87 -7.93
N GLU A 110 -9.45 4.84 -8.14
CA GLU A 110 -10.85 4.75 -7.70
C GLU A 110 -11.51 3.58 -8.41
N ILE A 111 -12.20 2.70 -7.70
CA ILE A 111 -12.93 1.54 -8.27
C ILE A 111 -14.38 1.54 -7.79
N LYS A 112 -15.29 1.26 -8.72
CA LYS A 112 -16.71 1.20 -8.43
C LYS A 112 -17.07 -0.14 -7.78
N VAL A 113 -17.53 -0.09 -6.54
CA VAL A 113 -17.89 -1.27 -5.74
C VAL A 113 -19.22 -1.07 -5.03
N GLY A 114 -19.99 -2.14 -4.91
CA GLY A 114 -21.26 -2.11 -4.17
C GLY A 114 -22.35 -1.27 -4.84
N PRO A 115 -23.34 -0.79 -4.07
CA PRO A 115 -24.45 0.01 -4.58
C PRO A 115 -24.05 1.42 -5.06
N ASP A 116 -24.78 1.95 -6.06
CA ASP A 116 -24.54 3.29 -6.62
C ASP A 116 -24.74 4.45 -5.63
N ASP A 117 -25.51 4.25 -4.55
CA ASP A 117 -25.77 5.28 -3.53
C ASP A 117 -24.72 5.29 -2.41
N MET A 118 -23.66 4.49 -2.57
CA MET A 118 -22.58 4.30 -1.60
C MET A 118 -21.23 4.72 -2.18
N PRO A 119 -20.25 5.06 -1.33
CA PRO A 119 -18.94 5.52 -1.82
C PRO A 119 -18.19 4.42 -2.56
N ASN A 120 -17.44 4.81 -3.59
CA ASN A 120 -16.45 3.97 -4.27
C ASN A 120 -15.28 3.63 -3.34
N SER A 121 -14.49 2.63 -3.74
CA SER A 121 -13.27 2.21 -3.06
C SER A 121 -12.04 2.58 -3.86
N PHE A 122 -10.86 2.26 -3.34
CA PHE A 122 -9.59 2.58 -3.98
C PHE A 122 -8.64 1.41 -3.91
N VAL A 123 -7.97 1.13 -5.02
CA VAL A 123 -6.89 0.14 -5.11
C VAL A 123 -5.60 0.85 -5.48
N THR A 124 -4.55 0.58 -4.73
CA THR A 124 -3.20 1.03 -5.09
C THR A 124 -2.79 0.40 -6.43
N ASP A 125 -2.04 1.11 -7.27
CA ASP A 125 -1.56 0.59 -8.56
C ASP A 125 -0.96 -0.80 -8.37
N PRO A 126 -1.66 -1.85 -8.86
CA PRO A 126 -1.31 -3.22 -8.53
C PRO A 126 -0.06 -3.68 -9.30
N THR A 127 0.40 -2.88 -10.27
CA THR A 127 1.60 -3.15 -11.04
C THR A 127 2.84 -2.51 -10.43
N SER A 128 2.69 -1.54 -9.51
CA SER A 128 3.82 -0.88 -8.87
C SER A 128 4.73 -1.86 -8.12
N PRO A 129 6.06 -1.68 -8.09
CA PRO A 129 6.95 -2.54 -7.30
C PRO A 129 6.57 -2.63 -5.82
N PHE A 130 5.95 -1.59 -5.25
CA PHE A 130 5.46 -1.57 -3.86
C PHE A 130 4.27 -2.51 -3.61
N GLU A 131 3.51 -2.84 -4.66
CA GLU A 131 2.41 -3.80 -4.62
C GLU A 131 2.79 -5.17 -5.18
N VAL A 132 3.81 -5.25 -6.04
CA VAL A 132 4.29 -6.50 -6.64
C VAL A 132 5.26 -7.24 -5.73
N TYR A 133 6.23 -6.54 -5.11
CA TYR A 133 7.31 -7.17 -4.34
C TYR A 133 7.21 -6.90 -2.84
N SER A 134 7.60 -7.88 -2.04
CA SER A 134 7.54 -7.79 -0.58
C SER A 134 8.70 -6.94 -0.04
N LYS A 135 8.43 -5.68 0.29
CA LYS A 135 9.39 -4.83 1.03
C LYS A 135 9.74 -5.42 2.40
N ALA A 136 8.79 -6.10 3.05
CA ALA A 136 9.03 -6.75 4.35
C ALA A 136 10.08 -7.87 4.24
N ASP A 137 10.08 -8.61 3.13
CA ASP A 137 11.05 -9.68 2.87
C ASP A 137 12.49 -9.14 2.65
N LEU A 138 12.62 -7.88 2.25
CA LEU A 138 13.92 -7.20 2.12
C LEU A 138 14.50 -6.70 3.45
N ASN A 139 13.76 -6.79 4.55
CA ASN A 139 14.28 -6.36 5.85
C ASN A 139 15.19 -7.40 6.50
N GLU A 140 15.09 -8.68 6.11
CA GLU A 140 15.82 -9.79 6.70
C GLU A 140 16.61 -10.54 5.63
N ASP A 141 17.85 -10.93 5.94
CA ASP A 141 18.74 -11.65 5.01
C ASP A 141 18.87 -10.97 3.65
N LEU A 142 18.87 -9.63 3.64
CA LEU A 142 18.88 -8.83 2.41
C LEU A 142 20.11 -9.10 1.56
N TYR A 143 21.24 -9.36 2.21
CA TYR A 143 22.53 -9.59 1.57
C TYR A 143 23.23 -10.78 2.20
N ASP A 144 23.74 -11.66 1.33
CA ASP A 144 24.55 -12.80 1.72
C ASP A 144 26.04 -12.41 1.64
N PRO A 145 26.77 -12.35 2.77
CA PRO A 145 28.18 -11.98 2.79
C PRO A 145 29.11 -13.02 2.16
N ASP A 146 28.72 -14.30 2.10
CA ASP A 146 29.52 -15.38 1.54
C ASP A 146 29.47 -15.36 0.02
N THR A 147 28.27 -15.20 -0.56
CA THR A 147 28.08 -15.14 -2.01
C THR A 147 28.21 -13.72 -2.59
N LYS A 148 28.15 -12.70 -1.72
CA LYS A 148 28.12 -11.27 -2.07
C LYS A 148 26.95 -10.88 -2.96
N GLN A 149 25.80 -11.51 -2.75
CA GLN A 149 24.60 -11.28 -3.54
C GLN A 149 23.46 -10.73 -2.69
N PHE A 150 22.67 -9.83 -3.29
CA PHE A 150 21.39 -9.43 -2.74
C PHE A 150 20.33 -10.50 -2.97
N LYS A 151 19.47 -10.65 -1.97
CA LYS A 151 18.30 -11.53 -1.98
C LYS A 151 17.47 -11.33 -3.25
N ASN A 152 16.92 -12.43 -3.76
CA ASN A 152 15.98 -12.35 -4.87
C ASN A 152 14.68 -11.70 -4.41
N LEU A 153 14.05 -10.93 -5.29
CA LEU A 153 12.76 -10.33 -5.02
C LEU A 153 11.69 -11.43 -4.91
N VAL A 154 10.84 -11.33 -3.90
CA VAL A 154 9.71 -12.22 -3.66
C VAL A 154 8.41 -11.45 -3.88
N TYR A 155 7.40 -12.09 -4.48
CA TYR A 155 6.10 -11.46 -4.69
C TYR A 155 5.37 -11.23 -3.37
N LYS A 156 4.75 -10.06 -3.26
CA LYS A 156 4.03 -9.62 -2.06
C LYS A 156 2.77 -10.45 -1.85
N GLU A 157 2.69 -11.12 -0.71
CA GLU A 157 1.46 -11.76 -0.24
C GLU A 157 0.44 -10.73 0.23
N ALA A 158 -0.84 -11.12 0.24
CA ALA A 158 -1.90 -10.28 0.79
C ALA A 158 -1.63 -9.99 2.28
N CYS A 159 -1.55 -8.71 2.64
CA CYS A 159 -1.12 -8.27 3.97
C CYS A 159 -2.01 -8.81 5.10
N VAL A 160 -3.32 -8.93 4.86
CA VAL A 160 -4.28 -9.51 5.80
C VAL A 160 -5.50 -10.00 5.03
N GLU A 161 -5.88 -11.27 5.18
CA GLU A 161 -7.20 -11.73 4.75
C GLU A 161 -8.27 -11.05 5.62
N VAL A 162 -9.07 -10.18 5.00
CA VAL A 162 -10.24 -9.57 5.65
C VAL A 162 -11.37 -10.58 5.54
N THR A 163 -11.59 -11.35 6.62
CA THR A 163 -12.67 -12.32 6.67
C THR A 163 -14.01 -11.64 7.01
N ASP A 164 -15.12 -12.30 6.66
CA ASP A 164 -16.47 -11.83 7.04
C ASP A 164 -16.59 -11.58 8.54
N ASP A 165 -15.93 -12.38 9.37
CA ASP A 165 -15.94 -12.22 10.82
C ASP A 165 -15.22 -10.95 11.26
N LYS A 166 -14.14 -10.54 10.59
CA LYS A 166 -13.49 -9.25 10.85
C LYS A 166 -14.39 -8.09 10.45
N VAL A 167 -15.13 -8.20 9.34
CA VAL A 167 -16.12 -7.21 8.92
C VAL A 167 -17.24 -7.11 9.96
N ARG A 168 -17.80 -8.24 10.40
CA ARG A 168 -18.84 -8.29 11.45
C ARG A 168 -18.34 -7.73 12.78
N LEU A 169 -17.13 -8.06 13.19
CA LEU A 169 -16.52 -7.56 14.42
C LEU A 169 -16.37 -6.04 14.38
N ARG A 170 -15.81 -5.50 13.29
CA ARG A 170 -15.66 -4.05 13.11
C ARG A 170 -17.01 -3.35 13.15
N ARG A 171 -18.02 -3.87 12.43
CA ARG A 171 -19.39 -3.36 12.49
C ARG A 171 -19.93 -3.35 13.93
N ASN A 172 -19.80 -4.45 14.66
CA ASN A 172 -20.30 -4.55 16.03
C ASN A 172 -19.61 -3.55 16.96
N ASN A 173 -18.29 -3.38 16.84
CA ASN A 173 -17.54 -2.40 17.63
C ASN A 173 -18.02 -0.97 17.36
N ILE A 174 -18.34 -0.61 16.11
CA ILE A 174 -18.89 0.72 15.76
C ILE A 174 -20.30 0.88 16.34
N LEU A 175 -21.15 -0.15 16.24
CA LEU A 175 -22.48 -0.14 16.84
C LEU A 175 -22.42 0.00 18.36
N GLU A 176 -21.49 -0.66 19.03
CA GLU A 176 -21.29 -0.50 20.48
C GLU A 176 -20.79 0.91 20.82
N ALA A 177 -19.76 1.38 20.12
CA ALA A 177 -19.18 2.71 20.35
C ALA A 177 -20.18 3.86 20.15
N THR A 178 -21.18 3.67 19.29
CA THR A 178 -22.18 4.69 18.94
C THR A 178 -23.51 4.53 19.69
N ASP A 179 -23.61 3.60 20.65
CA ASP A 179 -24.89 3.31 21.33
C ASP A 179 -25.41 4.51 22.13
N HIS A 180 -24.51 5.21 22.83
CA HIS A 180 -24.84 6.41 23.60
C HIS A 180 -25.37 7.57 22.73
N LYS A 181 -25.07 7.59 21.41
CA LYS A 181 -25.53 8.65 20.49
C LYS A 181 -27.02 8.58 20.19
N VAL A 182 -27.65 7.43 20.43
CA VAL A 182 -29.11 7.23 20.23
C VAL A 182 -29.87 7.03 21.54
N ALA A 183 -29.19 6.56 22.59
CA ALA A 183 -29.81 6.24 23.88
C ALA A 183 -29.99 7.46 24.81
N ALA A 184 -29.28 8.57 24.56
CA ALA A 184 -29.28 9.71 25.44
C ALA A 184 -30.48 10.65 25.18
N ASP A 185 -31.27 10.93 26.21
CA ASP A 185 -32.52 11.71 26.14
C ASP A 185 -32.31 13.18 25.76
N ASP A 186 -31.10 13.70 25.97
CA ASP A 186 -30.68 15.08 25.68
C ASP A 186 -30.21 15.28 24.23
N VAL A 187 -30.14 14.23 23.41
CA VAL A 187 -29.76 14.34 22.00
C VAL A 187 -30.94 14.90 21.18
N PRO A 188 -30.76 16.02 20.46
CA PRO A 188 -31.77 16.59 19.56
C PRO A 188 -32.32 15.56 18.57
N ALA A 189 -33.63 15.61 18.30
CA ALA A 189 -34.32 14.61 17.47
C ALA A 189 -33.68 14.43 16.07
N ASP A 190 -33.23 15.52 15.45
CA ASP A 190 -32.59 15.48 14.12
C ASP A 190 -31.23 14.76 14.15
N ILE A 191 -30.46 14.96 15.23
CA ILE A 191 -29.17 14.28 15.43
C ILE A 191 -29.40 12.81 15.75
N ARG A 192 -30.40 12.50 16.59
CA ARG A 192 -30.76 11.12 16.91
C ARG A 192 -31.15 10.34 15.65
N LYS A 193 -31.98 10.95 14.79
CA LYS A 193 -32.42 10.35 13.54
C LYS A 193 -31.25 10.02 12.61
N SER A 194 -30.28 10.93 12.42
CA SER A 194 -29.13 10.66 11.56
C SER A 194 -28.27 9.51 12.08
N TRP A 195 -28.11 9.39 13.41
CA TRP A 195 -27.43 8.25 14.03
C TRP A 195 -28.21 6.94 13.93
N GLU A 196 -29.54 6.97 14.04
CA GLU A 196 -30.39 5.79 13.84
C GLU A 196 -30.29 5.27 12.39
N GLU A 197 -30.34 6.16 11.41
CA GLU A 197 -30.15 5.84 9.99
C GLU A 197 -28.75 5.26 9.73
N TYR A 198 -27.70 5.89 10.28
CA TYR A 198 -26.33 5.38 10.18
C TYR A 198 -26.18 3.96 10.77
N ARG A 199 -26.71 3.74 11.98
CA ARG A 199 -26.69 2.43 12.64
C ARG A 199 -27.48 1.38 11.86
N GLN A 200 -28.58 1.76 11.21
CA GLN A 200 -29.33 0.86 10.35
C GLN A 200 -28.48 0.44 9.12
N LYS A 201 -27.85 1.41 8.44
CA LYS A 201 -26.91 1.11 7.34
C LYS A 201 -25.77 0.18 7.77
N LEU A 202 -25.24 0.34 8.99
CA LEU A 202 -24.24 -0.58 9.56
C LEU A 202 -24.79 -1.99 9.76
N ARG A 203 -26.04 -2.16 10.18
CA ARG A 203 -26.65 -3.48 10.36
C ARG A 203 -26.87 -4.18 9.03
N ASP A 204 -27.30 -3.43 8.02
CA ASP A 204 -27.58 -3.93 6.66
C ASP A 204 -26.30 -4.22 5.87
N TYR A 205 -25.17 -3.68 6.33
CA TYR A 205 -23.86 -3.74 5.72
C TYR A 205 -23.44 -5.13 5.17
N PRO A 206 -23.54 -6.25 5.92
CA PRO A 206 -23.15 -7.56 5.39
C PRO A 206 -24.02 -8.03 4.22
N ALA A 207 -25.29 -7.63 4.16
CA ALA A 207 -26.18 -7.99 3.05
C ALA A 207 -25.92 -7.10 1.84
N THR A 208 -25.69 -5.80 2.07
CA THR A 208 -25.38 -4.81 1.03
C THR A 208 -24.06 -5.11 0.30
N TRP A 209 -23.05 -5.58 1.03
CA TRP A 209 -21.70 -5.78 0.52
C TRP A 209 -21.32 -7.25 0.28
N LYS A 210 -22.30 -8.16 0.28
CA LYS A 210 -22.06 -9.63 0.24
C LYS A 210 -21.25 -10.11 -0.98
N ASP A 211 -21.35 -9.40 -2.11
CA ASP A 211 -20.73 -9.76 -3.38
C ASP A 211 -19.43 -8.96 -3.62
N VAL A 212 -19.06 -8.05 -2.70
CA VAL A 212 -17.85 -7.23 -2.80
C VAL A 212 -16.74 -7.88 -2.00
N PRO A 213 -15.52 -8.01 -2.55
CA PRO A 213 -14.36 -8.49 -1.82
C PRO A 213 -14.14 -7.67 -0.55
N ASN A 214 -13.99 -8.35 0.58
CA ASN A 214 -13.95 -7.69 1.89
C ASN A 214 -12.86 -6.61 2.04
N GLU A 215 -11.74 -6.74 1.33
CA GLU A 215 -10.67 -5.74 1.30
C GLU A 215 -11.07 -4.42 0.60
N LEU A 216 -12.09 -4.47 -0.26
CA LEU A 216 -12.55 -3.32 -1.04
C LEU A 216 -13.78 -2.64 -0.42
N ILE A 217 -14.37 -3.21 0.64
CA ILE A 217 -15.57 -2.68 1.28
C ILE A 217 -15.27 -1.31 1.94
N PRO A 218 -15.85 -0.19 1.45
CA PRO A 218 -15.60 1.14 1.98
C PRO A 218 -16.51 1.46 3.17
N TRP A 219 -15.91 1.72 4.33
CA TRP A 219 -16.66 1.98 5.56
C TRP A 219 -17.46 3.27 5.49
N ILE A 220 -18.78 3.16 5.71
CA ILE A 220 -19.67 4.31 5.82
C ILE A 220 -19.21 5.23 6.95
N LYS A 221 -19.08 6.52 6.61
CA LYS A 221 -18.75 7.58 7.54
C LYS A 221 -19.88 7.81 8.52
N SER A 222 -19.52 8.09 9.75
CA SER A 222 -20.49 8.52 10.77
C SER A 222 -21.11 9.88 10.40
N PRO A 223 -22.30 10.23 10.93
CA PRO A 223 -22.90 11.55 10.71
C PRO A 223 -21.97 12.72 11.07
N GLU A 224 -21.09 12.53 12.06
CA GLU A 224 -20.09 13.54 12.48
C GLU A 224 -18.95 13.69 11.47
N GLU A 225 -18.51 12.60 10.83
CA GLU A 225 -17.50 12.61 9.77
C GLU A 225 -18.07 13.03 8.41
N ASP A 226 -19.38 12.89 8.22
CA ASP A 226 -20.11 13.34 7.04
C ASP A 226 -20.45 14.84 7.10
N HIS A 227 -20.24 15.48 8.26
CA HIS A 227 -20.21 16.93 8.35
C HIS A 227 -18.88 17.46 7.80
N PRO A 228 -18.89 18.52 6.96
CA PRO A 228 -17.67 19.17 6.49
C PRO A 228 -16.96 19.86 7.66
N HIS A 229 -16.20 19.11 8.45
CA HIS A 229 -15.32 19.68 9.44
C HIS A 229 -14.18 20.42 8.73
N LYS A 230 -14.08 21.72 9.04
CA LYS A 230 -12.97 22.59 8.66
C LYS A 230 -11.64 21.93 9.03
N GLY A 231 -10.84 21.55 8.04
CA GLY A 231 -9.38 21.42 8.20
C GLY A 231 -8.77 20.07 7.83
N HIS A 232 -9.54 19.00 7.73
CA HIS A 232 -9.06 17.75 7.13
C HIS A 232 -9.97 17.41 5.96
N PRO A 233 -9.56 17.67 4.70
CA PRO A 233 -10.31 17.12 3.60
C PRO A 233 -10.36 15.60 3.85
N PRO A 234 -11.52 14.94 3.64
CA PRO A 234 -11.51 13.49 3.50
C PRO A 234 -10.45 13.13 2.45
N TYR A 235 -10.04 11.86 2.33
CA TYR A 235 -9.43 11.41 1.07
C TYR A 235 -10.41 11.81 -0.04
N SER A 236 -10.16 12.96 -0.65
CA SER A 236 -11.02 13.64 -1.57
C SER A 236 -10.23 13.56 -2.85
N ILE A 237 -10.87 12.98 -3.86
CA ILE A 237 -10.33 12.85 -5.21
C ILE A 237 -9.79 14.21 -5.71
N LYS A 238 -10.29 15.33 -5.17
CA LYS A 238 -9.91 16.69 -5.54
C LYS A 238 -8.62 17.22 -4.88
N THR A 239 -8.09 16.55 -3.85
CA THR A 239 -6.95 17.07 -3.06
C THR A 239 -5.76 16.13 -2.97
N ASP A 240 -5.91 14.86 -3.34
CA ASP A 240 -4.82 13.88 -3.33
C ASP A 240 -4.34 13.64 -4.78
N PRO A 241 -3.16 14.14 -5.19
CA PRO A 241 -2.65 13.99 -6.55
C PRO A 241 -2.30 12.54 -6.90
N THR A 242 -2.34 11.61 -5.94
CA THR A 242 -2.08 10.19 -6.17
C THR A 242 -3.31 9.42 -6.62
N ILE A 243 -4.52 9.98 -6.45
CA ILE A 243 -5.78 9.32 -6.80
C ILE A 243 -6.17 9.64 -8.24
N VAL A 244 -6.39 8.60 -9.03
CA VAL A 244 -6.93 8.68 -10.39
C VAL A 244 -8.39 8.26 -10.33
N SER A 245 -9.29 9.19 -10.65
CA SER A 245 -10.74 8.95 -10.72
C SER A 245 -11.07 8.02 -11.90
N ILE A 246 -12.24 7.37 -11.87
CA ILE A 246 -12.69 6.52 -13.00
C ILE A 246 -12.73 7.32 -14.31
N GLU A 247 -13.19 8.58 -14.26
CA GLU A 247 -13.32 9.47 -15.41
C GLU A 247 -11.97 9.93 -15.99
N ASP A 248 -10.94 10.06 -15.14
CA ASP A 248 -9.62 10.58 -15.52
C ASP A 248 -8.61 9.51 -15.95
N ARG A 249 -8.99 8.22 -15.92
CA ARG A 249 -8.09 7.10 -16.26
C ARG A 249 -7.60 7.16 -17.70
N THR A 250 -6.28 7.13 -17.86
CA THR A 250 -5.62 6.92 -19.15
C THR A 250 -5.72 5.46 -19.61
N PRO A 251 -5.45 5.14 -20.90
CA PRO A 251 -5.34 3.75 -21.36
C PRO A 251 -4.30 2.93 -20.57
N GLU A 252 -3.21 3.55 -20.16
CA GLU A 252 -2.17 2.94 -19.33
C GLU A 252 -2.68 2.58 -17.94
N ASP A 253 -3.48 3.46 -17.34
CA ASP A 253 -4.10 3.21 -16.03
C ASP A 253 -5.10 2.05 -16.10
N LYS A 254 -5.91 1.98 -17.16
CA LYS A 254 -6.83 0.84 -17.39
C LYS A 254 -6.07 -0.47 -17.51
N LYS A 255 -5.00 -0.48 -18.31
CA LYS A 255 -4.14 -1.65 -18.49
C LYS A 255 -3.50 -2.10 -17.17
N ALA A 256 -3.04 -1.18 -16.32
CA ALA A 256 -2.47 -1.52 -15.01
C ALA A 256 -3.49 -2.23 -14.11
N ILE A 257 -4.75 -1.77 -14.12
CA ILE A 257 -5.84 -2.39 -13.36
C ILE A 257 -6.19 -3.77 -13.94
N GLU A 258 -6.37 -3.87 -15.26
CA GLU A 258 -6.68 -5.12 -15.98
C GLU A 258 -5.62 -6.21 -15.75
N GLN A 259 -4.34 -5.82 -15.62
CA GLN A 259 -3.23 -6.76 -15.49
C GLN A 259 -3.34 -7.67 -14.25
N MET A 260 -4.08 -7.26 -13.23
CA MET A 260 -4.19 -7.95 -11.95
C MET A 260 -5.65 -8.33 -11.59
N TRP A 261 -6.55 -8.29 -12.59
CA TRP A 261 -7.96 -8.70 -12.55
C TRP A 261 -8.12 -10.12 -13.18
N PRO A 262 -9.05 -11.00 -12.72
CA PRO A 262 -10.31 -10.66 -12.07
C PRO A 262 -10.38 -10.75 -10.54
N ILE A 263 -10.82 -9.67 -9.89
CA ILE A 263 -11.44 -9.77 -8.56
C ILE A 263 -12.96 -9.92 -8.77
N ALA A 264 -13.56 -10.93 -8.16
CA ALA A 264 -15.00 -11.15 -8.31
C ALA A 264 -15.81 -9.95 -7.77
N GLY A 265 -16.85 -9.52 -8.51
CA GLY A 265 -17.82 -8.53 -8.02
C GLY A 265 -17.45 -7.04 -8.18
N VAL A 266 -16.38 -6.71 -8.92
CA VAL A 266 -16.08 -5.31 -9.30
C VAL A 266 -16.08 -5.19 -10.81
N ASP A 267 -16.78 -4.18 -11.30
CA ASP A 267 -16.77 -3.78 -12.70
C ASP A 267 -15.68 -2.73 -12.90
N GLU A 268 -14.57 -3.14 -13.53
CA GLU A 268 -13.43 -2.27 -13.81
C GLU A 268 -13.75 -1.14 -14.81
N ASN A 269 -14.84 -1.31 -15.57
CA ASN A 269 -15.28 -0.45 -16.68
C ASN A 269 -16.57 0.31 -16.38
N ALA A 270 -17.14 0.16 -15.19
CA ALA A 270 -18.36 0.87 -14.84
C ALA A 270 -18.05 2.38 -14.71
N PRO A 271 -18.76 3.24 -15.45
CA PRO A 271 -18.66 4.69 -15.31
C PRO A 271 -19.16 5.17 -13.94
#